data_AF-A0A2T6C0Z3-F1
#
_entry.id   AF-A0A2T6C0Z3-F1
#
_cell.length_a   1.000
_cell.length_b   1.000
_cell.length_c   1.000
_cell.angle_alpha   90.00
_cell.angle_beta   90.00
_cell.angle_gamma   90.00
#
_symmetry.space_group_name_H-M   'P 1'
#
loop_
_entity.id
_entity.type
_entity.pdbx_description
1 polymer ?
#
loop_
_entity_poly.entity_id
_entity_poly.type
_entity_poly.pdbx_seq_one_letter_code
_entity_poly.pdbx_strand_id
1 'polypeptide(L)'
;MHNKYYTPSGKVNSISFLYLFLAIFIAAPLLTFIYTYAVLYIPIVYLNILCVVGIAFGLGYVASFVVGLGKVRNKIVALLFGLIIGIAALYFSWIIWLHYHLNDSAFSEISYTELLEAPGAVWDIIWKINEQGTWSIGRSSRTNVSGTFLTVVWIIELVAFIGAPIFFAYSKAVEPFLEDDNDWADITKIEPFELIEDKNTLKKQLETQNYEAFLEIGPLTNEQNSSHAIFSLYHNKKRTHGNEYYLSVSNMKERIDKKGNVTYDEKSLISFIRVPKEIGEKLLAKIGTSVEVPIAESE
;
A
#
# COMPACT_ATOMS: atom_id res chain seq x y z
N MET A 1 -1.60 -9.66 -31.61
CA MET A 1 -0.36 -9.10 -31.02
C MET A 1 -0.34 -9.45 -29.54
N HIS A 2 0.54 -10.35 -29.11
CA HIS A 2 0.74 -10.62 -27.68
C HIS A 2 1.33 -9.36 -27.04
N ASN A 3 0.68 -8.82 -26.02
CA ASN A 3 1.25 -7.69 -25.28
C ASN A 3 2.54 -8.18 -24.60
N LYS A 4 3.67 -7.52 -24.86
CA LYS A 4 4.98 -7.93 -24.31
C LYS A 4 5.05 -7.66 -22.80
N TYR A 5 4.21 -6.76 -22.30
CA TYR A 5 4.12 -6.35 -20.91
C TYR A 5 2.81 -6.80 -20.29
N TYR A 6 2.85 -7.09 -18.99
CA TYR A 6 1.66 -7.38 -18.22
C TYR A 6 0.72 -6.17 -18.22
N THR A 7 -0.56 -6.44 -18.45
CA THR A 7 -1.65 -5.50 -18.27
C THR A 7 -2.76 -6.22 -17.53
N PRO A 8 -3.25 -5.68 -16.39
CA PRO A 8 -4.34 -6.31 -15.65
C PRO A 8 -5.54 -6.60 -16.54
N SER A 9 -6.14 -7.77 -16.37
CA SER A 9 -7.24 -8.23 -17.22
C SER A 9 -8.52 -7.41 -17.09
N GLY A 10 -8.62 -6.53 -16.09
CA GLY A 10 -9.80 -5.70 -15.84
C GLY A 10 -10.98 -6.45 -15.25
N LYS A 11 -10.82 -7.75 -14.95
CA LYS A 11 -11.86 -8.61 -14.38
C LYS A 11 -12.02 -8.36 -12.89
N VAL A 12 -13.24 -8.57 -12.41
CA VAL A 12 -13.63 -8.45 -11.00
C VAL A 12 -14.41 -9.71 -10.62
N ASN A 13 -14.07 -10.32 -9.48
CA ASN A 13 -14.85 -11.42 -8.94
C ASN A 13 -15.96 -10.85 -8.03
N SER A 14 -17.19 -11.33 -8.16
CA SER A 14 -18.33 -10.87 -7.37
C SER A 14 -18.15 -11.07 -5.86
N ILE A 15 -17.34 -12.05 -5.43
CA ILE A 15 -16.99 -12.25 -4.01
C ILE A 15 -16.32 -11.00 -3.38
N SER A 16 -15.68 -10.17 -4.21
CA SER A 16 -15.00 -8.95 -3.76
C SER A 16 -15.96 -7.93 -3.13
N PHE A 17 -17.23 -7.90 -3.56
CA PHE A 17 -18.26 -7.05 -2.95
C PHE A 17 -18.64 -7.53 -1.54
N LEU A 18 -18.63 -8.84 -1.30
CA LEU A 18 -18.82 -9.37 0.06
C LEU A 18 -17.66 -8.96 0.97
N TYR A 19 -16.42 -9.05 0.49
CA TYR A 19 -15.26 -8.58 1.26
C TYR A 19 -15.29 -7.07 1.51
N LEU A 20 -15.73 -6.27 0.52
CA LEU A 20 -15.95 -4.84 0.70
C LEU A 20 -17.00 -4.57 1.79
N PHE A 21 -18.11 -5.30 1.79
CA PHE A 21 -19.16 -5.18 2.81
C PHE A 21 -18.59 -5.48 4.21
N LEU A 22 -17.85 -6.59 4.37
CA LEU A 22 -17.20 -6.93 5.64
C LEU A 22 -16.18 -5.85 6.07
N ALA A 23 -15.44 -5.28 5.11
CA ALA A 23 -14.51 -4.19 5.41
C ALA A 23 -15.23 -2.94 5.94
N ILE A 24 -16.35 -2.55 5.33
CA ILE A 24 -17.12 -1.36 5.73
C ILE A 24 -17.84 -1.55 7.05
N PHE A 25 -18.47 -2.70 7.28
CA PHE A 25 -19.35 -2.89 8.45
C PHE A 25 -18.68 -3.55 9.64
N ILE A 26 -17.45 -4.09 9.48
CA ILE A 26 -16.72 -4.75 10.57
C ILE A 26 -15.35 -4.11 10.75
N ALA A 27 -14.49 -4.17 9.72
CA ALA A 27 -13.10 -3.75 9.88
C ALA A 27 -12.95 -2.25 10.11
N ALA A 28 -13.62 -1.42 9.32
CA ALA A 28 -13.55 0.04 9.43
C ALA A 28 -14.09 0.56 10.78
N PRO A 29 -15.29 0.17 11.26
CA PRO A 29 -15.78 0.55 12.59
C PRO A 29 -14.81 0.15 13.70
N LEU A 30 -14.29 -1.07 13.67
CA LEU A 30 -13.37 -1.56 14.70
C LEU A 30 -12.06 -0.76 14.73
N LEU A 31 -11.44 -0.56 13.57
CA LEU A 31 -10.19 0.20 13.46
C LEU A 31 -10.37 1.67 13.86
N THR A 32 -11.47 2.28 13.42
CA THR A 32 -11.76 3.69 13.70
C THR A 32 -12.17 3.92 15.15
N PHE A 33 -12.79 2.94 15.80
CA PHE A 33 -13.03 2.96 17.24
C PHE A 33 -11.71 3.00 18.02
N ILE A 34 -10.78 2.10 17.73
CA ILE A 34 -9.46 2.06 18.38
C ILE A 34 -8.72 3.39 18.15
N TYR A 35 -8.70 3.86 16.90
CA TYR A 35 -8.07 5.14 16.54
C TYR A 35 -8.66 6.32 17.29
N THR A 36 -10.00 6.45 17.28
CA THR A 36 -10.68 7.61 17.86
C THR A 36 -10.46 7.66 19.37
N TYR A 37 -10.58 6.52 20.06
CA TYR A 37 -10.25 6.43 21.49
C TYR A 37 -8.78 6.76 21.76
N ALA A 38 -7.84 6.28 20.94
CA ALA A 38 -6.44 6.65 21.11
C ALA A 38 -6.24 8.17 21.06
N VAL A 39 -6.85 8.86 20.09
CA VAL A 39 -6.76 10.32 19.96
C VAL A 39 -7.42 11.07 21.13
N LEU A 40 -8.54 10.55 21.66
CA LEU A 40 -9.25 11.14 22.79
C LEU A 40 -8.43 11.10 24.09
N TYR A 41 -7.78 9.97 24.38
CA TYR A 41 -7.11 9.75 25.67
C TYR A 41 -5.62 10.11 25.67
N ILE A 42 -5.00 10.31 24.51
CA ILE A 42 -3.58 10.65 24.40
C ILE A 42 -3.42 12.17 24.28
N PRO A 43 -2.91 12.86 25.33
CA PRO A 43 -2.75 14.32 25.31
C PRO A 43 -1.50 14.80 24.55
N ILE A 44 -0.79 13.90 23.86
CA ILE A 44 0.47 14.18 23.18
C ILE A 44 0.23 14.29 21.68
N VAL A 45 0.32 15.52 21.14
CA VAL A 45 0.04 15.83 19.73
C VAL A 45 0.85 14.95 18.76
N TYR A 46 2.14 14.73 19.02
CA TYR A 46 2.99 13.89 18.15
C TYR A 46 2.51 12.43 18.08
N LEU A 47 1.97 11.91 19.18
CA LEU A 47 1.46 10.54 19.22
C LEU A 47 0.11 10.44 18.50
N ASN A 48 -0.72 11.50 18.54
CA ASN A 48 -1.95 11.57 17.73
C ASN A 48 -1.64 11.59 16.22
N ILE A 49 -0.59 12.28 15.79
CA ILE A 49 -0.12 12.21 14.40
C ILE A 49 0.27 10.77 14.04
N LEU A 50 0.95 10.06 14.94
CA LEU A 50 1.28 8.66 14.73
C LEU A 50 0.03 7.77 14.66
N CYS A 51 -1.01 8.06 15.46
CA CYS A 51 -2.31 7.38 15.36
C CYS A 51 -2.95 7.59 13.98
N VAL A 52 -2.92 8.81 13.42
CA VAL A 52 -3.43 9.10 12.07
C VAL A 52 -2.67 8.29 11.01
N VAL A 53 -1.35 8.23 11.12
CA VAL A 53 -0.54 7.39 10.22
C VAL A 53 -0.91 5.92 10.39
N GLY A 54 -1.02 5.43 11.63
CA GLY A 54 -1.36 4.05 11.93
C GLY A 54 -2.72 3.63 11.38
N ILE A 55 -3.76 4.45 11.55
CA ILE A 55 -5.10 4.15 11.01
C ILE A 55 -5.09 4.20 9.47
N ALA A 56 -4.37 5.15 8.86
CA ALA A 56 -4.25 5.24 7.41
C ALA A 56 -3.62 3.96 6.82
N PHE A 57 -2.53 3.47 7.41
CA PHE A 57 -1.92 2.20 7.03
C PHE A 57 -2.85 1.01 7.29
N GLY A 58 -3.53 0.98 8.43
CA GLY A 58 -4.48 -0.09 8.77
C GLY A 58 -5.63 -0.20 7.77
N LEU A 59 -6.26 0.92 7.42
CA LEU A 59 -7.30 0.99 6.39
C LEU A 59 -6.73 0.67 5.00
N GLY A 60 -5.51 1.13 4.70
CA GLY A 60 -4.74 0.76 3.50
C GLY A 60 -4.60 -0.75 3.35
N TYR A 61 -4.18 -1.43 4.42
CA TYR A 61 -4.03 -2.88 4.45
C TYR A 61 -5.37 -3.59 4.25
N VAL A 62 -6.45 -3.14 4.91
CA VAL A 62 -7.80 -3.68 4.71
C VAL A 62 -8.22 -3.55 3.25
N ALA A 63 -8.01 -2.39 2.62
CA ALA A 63 -8.35 -2.17 1.22
C ALA A 63 -7.53 -3.06 0.27
N SER A 64 -6.23 -3.22 0.51
CA SER A 64 -5.38 -4.18 -0.22
C SER A 64 -5.87 -5.62 -0.05
N PHE A 65 -6.28 -6.01 1.16
CA PHE A 65 -6.80 -7.33 1.46
C PHE A 65 -8.10 -7.62 0.70
N VAL A 66 -9.03 -6.66 0.66
CA VAL A 66 -10.29 -6.77 -0.11
C VAL A 66 -10.00 -6.96 -1.60
N VAL A 67 -9.09 -6.18 -2.17
CA VAL A 67 -8.67 -6.29 -3.59
C VAL A 67 -7.96 -7.62 -3.86
N GLY A 68 -7.07 -8.02 -2.95
CA GLY A 68 -6.27 -9.24 -3.04
C GLY A 68 -7.14 -10.50 -2.98
N LEU A 69 -7.90 -10.70 -1.90
CA LEU A 69 -8.79 -11.85 -1.76
C LEU A 69 -9.95 -11.81 -2.75
N GLY A 70 -10.47 -10.61 -3.04
CA GLY A 70 -11.50 -10.39 -4.05
C GLY A 70 -10.99 -10.57 -5.48
N LYS A 71 -9.68 -10.76 -5.68
CA LYS A 71 -9.04 -10.91 -7.00
C LYS A 71 -9.52 -9.82 -7.96
N VAL A 72 -9.41 -8.56 -7.55
CA VAL A 72 -9.87 -7.41 -8.34
C VAL A 72 -8.73 -6.95 -9.24
N ARG A 73 -8.82 -7.22 -10.56
CA ARG A 73 -7.82 -6.83 -11.58
C ARG A 73 -8.23 -5.57 -12.34
N ASN A 74 -9.25 -4.87 -11.86
CA ASN A 74 -9.72 -3.61 -12.42
C ASN A 74 -9.25 -2.45 -11.53
N LYS A 75 -8.36 -1.63 -12.07
CA LYS A 75 -7.74 -0.50 -11.35
C LYS A 75 -8.76 0.53 -10.88
N ILE A 76 -9.79 0.80 -11.69
CA ILE A 76 -10.83 1.77 -11.37
C ILE A 76 -11.70 1.23 -10.23
N VAL A 77 -12.12 -0.03 -10.31
CA VAL A 77 -12.92 -0.65 -9.24
C VAL A 77 -12.12 -0.75 -7.94
N ALA A 78 -10.83 -1.08 -7.99
CA ALA A 78 -9.97 -1.09 -6.82
C ALA A 78 -9.83 0.30 -6.18
N LEU A 79 -9.68 1.36 -6.99
CA LEU A 79 -9.68 2.74 -6.51
C LEU A 79 -11.01 3.08 -5.81
N LEU A 80 -12.14 2.71 -6.42
CA LEU A 80 -13.47 2.95 -5.83
C LEU A 80 -13.63 2.19 -4.51
N PHE A 81 -13.12 0.97 -4.40
CA PHE A 81 -13.16 0.21 -3.14
C PHE A 81 -12.36 0.92 -2.05
N GLY A 82 -11.14 1.36 -2.35
CA GLY A 82 -10.33 2.16 -1.43
C GLY A 82 -11.05 3.44 -1.00
N LEU A 83 -11.64 4.17 -1.95
CA LEU A 83 -12.39 5.40 -1.67
C LEU A 83 -13.58 5.14 -0.74
N ILE A 84 -14.40 4.12 -1.00
CA ILE A 84 -15.57 3.78 -0.19
C ILE A 84 -15.15 3.38 1.23
N ILE A 85 -14.11 2.55 1.37
CA ILE A 85 -13.57 2.15 2.68
C ILE A 85 -13.10 3.38 3.47
N GLY A 86 -12.36 4.28 2.82
CA GLY A 86 -11.85 5.50 3.46
C GLY A 86 -12.95 6.47 3.90
N ILE A 87 -13.96 6.71 3.05
CA ILE A 87 -15.11 7.55 3.38
C ILE A 87 -15.91 6.94 4.55
N ALA A 88 -16.20 5.64 4.48
CA ALA A 88 -16.93 4.96 5.54
C ALA A 88 -16.17 5.04 6.87
N ALA A 89 -14.86 4.80 6.86
CA ALA A 89 -14.02 4.89 8.05
C ALA A 89 -13.99 6.31 8.64
N LEU A 90 -13.87 7.34 7.79
CA LEU A 90 -13.90 8.73 8.24
C LEU A 90 -15.23 9.06 8.92
N TYR A 91 -16.35 8.63 8.32
CA TYR A 91 -17.68 8.85 8.90
C TYR A 91 -17.85 8.12 10.24
N PHE A 92 -17.43 6.86 10.36
CA PHE A 92 -17.45 6.14 11.64
C PHE A 92 -16.59 6.82 12.70
N SER A 93 -15.41 7.32 12.35
CA SER A 93 -14.56 8.06 13.29
C SER A 93 -15.26 9.31 13.82
N TRP A 94 -15.92 10.08 12.96
CA TRP A 94 -16.73 11.23 13.39
C TRP A 94 -17.89 10.84 14.29
N ILE A 95 -18.63 9.78 13.97
CA ILE A 95 -19.73 9.30 14.82
C ILE A 95 -19.21 8.93 16.20
N ILE A 96 -18.11 8.18 16.29
CA ILE A 96 -17.54 7.72 17.56
C ILE A 96 -17.04 8.92 18.38
N TRP A 97 -16.37 9.85 17.72
CA TRP A 97 -15.85 11.06 18.35
C TRP A 97 -16.96 11.98 18.87
N LEU A 98 -18.02 12.17 18.08
CA LEU A 98 -19.19 12.95 18.47
C LEU A 98 -19.96 12.28 19.59
N HIS A 99 -20.20 10.98 19.50
CA HIS A 99 -20.87 10.22 20.56
C HIS A 99 -20.17 10.45 21.91
N TYR A 100 -18.84 10.40 21.95
CA TYR A 100 -18.07 10.67 23.17
C TYR A 100 -18.32 12.08 23.71
N HIS A 101 -18.12 13.13 22.89
CA HIS A 101 -18.22 14.51 23.34
C HIS A 101 -19.64 14.94 23.68
N LEU A 102 -20.63 14.48 22.91
CA LEU A 102 -22.02 14.80 23.15
C LEU A 102 -22.50 14.15 24.44
N ASN A 103 -22.18 12.87 24.67
CA ASN A 103 -22.61 12.15 25.89
C ASN A 103 -21.86 12.55 27.15
N ASP A 104 -20.64 13.10 27.04
CA ASP A 104 -19.94 13.69 28.18
C ASP A 104 -20.66 14.96 28.71
N SER A 105 -21.35 15.67 27.81
CA SER A 105 -21.98 16.96 28.11
C SER A 105 -23.51 16.93 28.17
N ALA A 106 -24.15 15.82 27.79
CA ALA A 106 -25.59 15.77 27.56
C ALA A 106 -26.41 15.38 28.81
N PHE A 107 -27.63 15.93 28.88
CA PHE A 107 -28.66 15.53 29.85
C PHE A 107 -29.33 14.19 29.51
N SER A 108 -29.21 13.73 28.27
CA SER A 108 -29.76 12.46 27.76
C SER A 108 -28.76 11.79 26.83
N GLU A 109 -28.60 10.47 26.98
CA GLU A 109 -27.66 9.69 26.18
C GLU A 109 -28.14 9.59 24.71
N ILE A 110 -27.28 9.99 23.79
CA ILE A 110 -27.48 9.90 22.34
C ILE A 110 -26.86 8.59 21.87
N SER A 111 -27.64 7.77 21.17
CA SER A 111 -27.18 6.49 20.63
C SER A 111 -26.30 6.66 19.38
N TYR A 112 -25.38 5.72 19.15
CA TYR A 112 -24.66 5.59 17.87
C TYR A 112 -25.58 5.51 16.66
N THR A 113 -26.74 4.84 16.79
CA THR A 113 -27.69 4.66 15.68
C THR A 113 -28.33 5.99 15.27
N GLU A 114 -28.65 6.84 16.25
CA GLU A 114 -29.23 8.17 15.99
C GLU A 114 -28.26 9.05 15.19
N LEU A 115 -26.97 8.98 15.51
CA LEU A 115 -25.93 9.69 14.75
C LEU A 115 -25.73 9.08 13.36
N LEU A 116 -25.76 7.75 13.23
CA LEU A 116 -25.58 7.06 11.96
C LEU A 116 -26.69 7.40 10.96
N GLU A 117 -27.93 7.50 11.43
CA GLU A 117 -29.12 7.81 10.62
C GLU A 117 -29.25 9.31 10.28
N ALA A 118 -28.46 10.18 10.91
CA ALA A 118 -28.53 11.64 10.75
C ALA A 118 -27.23 12.27 10.21
N PRO A 119 -26.75 11.91 9.00
CA PRO A 119 -25.49 12.42 8.45
C PRO A 119 -25.45 13.95 8.29
N GLY A 120 -26.60 14.59 7.99
CA GLY A 120 -26.69 16.05 7.92
C GLY A 120 -26.48 16.71 9.28
N ALA A 121 -27.03 16.13 10.35
CA ALA A 121 -26.84 16.64 11.70
C ALA A 121 -25.40 16.47 12.17
N VAL A 122 -24.78 15.31 11.87
CA VAL A 122 -23.36 15.06 12.14
C VAL A 122 -22.49 16.15 11.50
N TRP A 123 -22.74 16.46 10.24
CA TRP A 123 -22.01 17.52 9.51
C TRP A 123 -22.18 18.90 10.16
N ASP A 124 -23.41 19.27 10.49
CA ASP A 124 -23.70 20.57 11.12
C ASP A 124 -23.04 20.69 12.50
N ILE A 125 -23.03 19.61 13.29
CA ILE A 125 -22.39 19.57 14.61
C ILE A 125 -20.88 19.70 14.48
N ILE A 126 -20.26 18.96 13.55
CA ILE A 126 -18.81 19.06 13.24
C ILE A 126 -18.43 20.51 12.94
N TRP A 127 -19.24 21.22 12.15
CA TRP A 127 -18.94 22.61 11.80
C TRP A 127 -19.11 23.58 12.98
N LYS A 128 -20.17 23.43 13.79
CA LYS A 128 -20.35 24.21 15.02
C LYS A 128 -19.18 24.00 16.00
N ILE A 129 -18.70 22.78 16.10
CA ILE A 129 -17.53 22.43 16.90
C ILE A 129 -16.27 23.10 16.35
N ASN A 130 -16.14 23.19 15.02
CA ASN A 130 -15.02 23.89 14.40
C ASN A 130 -14.95 25.37 14.80
N GLU A 131 -16.11 26.03 14.90
CA GLU A 131 -16.19 27.43 15.33
C GLU A 131 -15.76 27.62 16.78
N GLN A 132 -16.07 26.66 17.67
CA GLN A 132 -15.80 26.75 19.11
C GLN A 132 -14.39 26.22 19.49
N GLY A 133 -13.88 25.26 18.73
CA GLY A 133 -12.60 24.59 18.97
C GLY A 133 -12.65 23.52 20.07
N THR A 134 -11.78 22.52 19.95
CA THR A 134 -11.90 21.25 20.71
C THR A 134 -10.72 20.93 21.63
N TRP A 135 -9.53 21.44 21.36
CA TRP A 135 -8.33 21.17 22.15
C TRP A 135 -7.34 22.35 22.08
N SER A 136 -6.40 22.46 23.01
CA SER A 136 -5.40 23.54 23.06
C SER A 136 -3.97 23.03 22.85
N ILE A 137 -3.11 23.80 22.18
CA ILE A 137 -1.69 23.45 21.99
C ILE A 137 -0.85 23.92 23.19
N GLY A 138 -0.24 22.97 23.90
CA GLY A 138 0.66 23.22 25.02
C GLY A 138 -0.06 23.31 26.37
N ARG A 139 0.64 22.92 27.45
CA ARG A 139 0.08 22.84 28.82
C ARG A 139 -0.41 24.19 29.39
N SER A 140 -0.03 25.31 28.77
CA SER A 140 -0.30 26.67 29.27
C SER A 140 -1.22 27.49 28.38
N SER A 141 -1.66 26.97 27.24
CA SER A 141 -2.58 27.69 26.35
C SER A 141 -4.02 27.51 26.83
N ARG A 142 -4.73 28.62 27.08
CA ARG A 142 -6.16 28.64 27.45
C ARG A 142 -7.11 28.76 26.26
N THR A 143 -6.58 28.96 25.06
CA THR A 143 -7.38 29.15 23.85
C THR A 143 -7.48 27.84 23.10
N ASN A 144 -8.72 27.39 22.86
CA ASN A 144 -8.99 26.24 22.01
C ASN A 144 -8.56 26.54 20.58
N VAL A 145 -8.04 25.51 19.92
CA VAL A 145 -7.74 25.48 18.50
C VAL A 145 -9.07 25.35 17.75
N SER A 146 -9.41 26.39 16.99
CA SER A 146 -10.66 26.50 16.24
C SER A 146 -10.43 27.01 14.82
N GLY A 147 -11.49 26.96 14.01
CA GLY A 147 -11.56 27.55 12.68
C GLY A 147 -10.52 26.96 11.71
N THR A 148 -9.75 27.84 11.08
CA THR A 148 -8.88 27.45 9.96
C THR A 148 -7.83 26.40 10.35
N PHE A 149 -7.24 26.50 11.54
CA PHE A 149 -6.21 25.55 11.95
C PHE A 149 -6.79 24.15 12.18
N LEU A 150 -7.93 24.04 12.88
CA LEU A 150 -8.58 22.76 13.11
C LEU A 150 -9.04 22.13 11.78
N THR A 151 -9.55 22.96 10.86
CA THR A 151 -9.92 22.53 9.52
C THR A 151 -8.74 21.92 8.75
N VAL A 152 -7.55 22.51 8.83
CA VAL A 152 -6.35 21.97 8.18
C VAL A 152 -5.97 20.60 8.73
N VAL A 153 -6.06 20.40 10.06
CA VAL A 153 -5.81 19.10 10.69
C VAL A 153 -6.79 18.05 10.16
N TRP A 154 -8.07 18.36 10.12
CA TRP A 154 -9.09 17.45 9.57
C TRP A 154 -8.92 17.18 8.08
N ILE A 155 -8.43 18.14 7.28
CA ILE A 155 -8.11 17.90 5.87
C ILE A 155 -6.95 16.90 5.75
N ILE A 156 -5.91 17.04 6.57
CA ILE A 156 -4.79 16.09 6.59
C ILE A 156 -5.29 14.69 6.97
N GLU A 157 -6.15 14.61 7.98
CA GLU A 157 -6.78 13.35 8.40
C GLU A 157 -7.64 12.75 7.29
N LEU A 158 -8.49 13.54 6.64
CA LEU A 158 -9.31 13.13 5.49
C LEU A 158 -8.43 12.56 4.36
N VAL A 159 -7.33 13.24 4.04
CA VAL A 159 -6.37 12.78 3.02
C VAL A 159 -5.73 11.47 3.45
N ALA A 160 -5.40 11.28 4.73
CA ALA A 160 -4.82 10.03 5.21
C ALA A 160 -5.84 8.87 5.15
N PHE A 161 -7.07 9.10 5.65
CA PHE A 161 -8.16 8.14 5.67
C PHE A 161 -8.60 7.69 4.29
N ILE A 162 -8.56 8.58 3.29
CA ILE A 162 -8.99 8.27 1.92
C ILE A 162 -7.80 7.86 1.05
N GLY A 163 -6.70 8.60 1.13
CA GLY A 163 -5.54 8.44 0.26
C GLY A 163 -4.83 7.10 0.44
N ALA A 164 -4.65 6.63 1.68
CA ALA A 164 -3.96 5.38 1.93
C ALA A 164 -4.76 4.15 1.43
N PRO A 165 -6.06 3.98 1.74
CA PRO A 165 -6.90 2.93 1.13
C PRO A 165 -6.88 2.92 -0.39
N ILE A 166 -7.00 4.10 -1.02
CA ILE A 166 -6.92 4.22 -2.48
C ILE A 166 -5.57 3.72 -2.99
N PHE A 167 -4.47 4.22 -2.42
CA PHE A 167 -3.12 3.88 -2.85
C PHE A 167 -2.84 2.37 -2.72
N PHE A 168 -3.19 1.77 -1.59
CA PHE A 168 -2.96 0.35 -1.33
C PHE A 168 -3.83 -0.55 -2.21
N ALA A 169 -5.13 -0.22 -2.37
CA ALA A 169 -6.03 -0.95 -3.25
C ALA A 169 -5.58 -0.89 -4.71
N TYR A 170 -5.21 0.30 -5.19
CA TYR A 170 -4.69 0.50 -6.54
C TYR A 170 -3.39 -0.26 -6.75
N SER A 171 -2.44 -0.15 -5.81
CA SER A 171 -1.14 -0.83 -5.90
C SER A 171 -1.33 -2.34 -6.01
N LYS A 172 -2.23 -2.91 -5.20
CA LYS A 172 -2.55 -4.33 -5.27
C LYS A 172 -3.16 -4.74 -6.61
N ALA A 173 -4.04 -3.92 -7.19
CA ALA A 173 -4.70 -4.22 -8.47
C ALA A 173 -3.77 -4.14 -9.70
N VAL A 174 -2.60 -3.50 -9.57
CA VAL A 174 -1.59 -3.41 -10.63
C VAL A 174 -0.62 -4.60 -10.61
N GLU A 175 -0.57 -5.35 -9.50
CA GLU A 175 0.30 -6.52 -9.40
C GLU A 175 -0.03 -7.59 -10.46
N PRO A 176 0.96 -8.40 -10.89
CA PRO A 176 0.72 -9.51 -11.80
C PRO A 176 -0.21 -10.54 -11.20
N PHE A 177 -1.29 -10.82 -11.93
CA PHE A 177 -2.23 -11.89 -11.64
C PHE A 177 -2.06 -12.97 -12.70
N LEU A 178 -1.78 -14.19 -12.26
CA LEU A 178 -1.62 -15.35 -13.14
C LEU A 178 -3.03 -15.88 -13.44
N GLU A 179 -3.49 -15.72 -14.68
CA GLU A 179 -4.88 -16.05 -15.02
C GLU A 179 -5.09 -17.57 -15.12
N ASP A 180 -4.06 -18.31 -15.54
CA ASP A 180 -4.07 -19.77 -15.60
C ASP A 180 -4.17 -20.40 -14.19
N ASP A 181 -3.51 -19.80 -13.21
CA ASP A 181 -3.47 -20.28 -11.82
C ASP A 181 -4.54 -19.64 -10.94
N ASN A 182 -5.24 -18.63 -11.47
CA ASN A 182 -6.25 -17.83 -10.76
C ASN A 182 -5.73 -17.31 -9.41
N ASP A 183 -4.47 -16.86 -9.35
CA ASP A 183 -3.85 -16.33 -8.12
C ASP A 183 -2.88 -15.19 -8.45
N TRP A 184 -2.57 -14.37 -7.44
CA TRP A 184 -1.54 -13.35 -7.58
C TRP A 184 -0.17 -14.00 -7.71
N ALA A 185 0.68 -13.43 -8.56
CA ALA A 185 2.02 -13.96 -8.76
C ALA A 185 2.87 -13.79 -7.50
N ASP A 186 3.64 -14.81 -7.17
CA ASP A 186 4.65 -14.75 -6.12
C ASP A 186 5.95 -14.18 -6.69
N ILE A 187 6.75 -13.53 -5.85
CA ILE A 187 7.95 -12.79 -6.28
C ILE A 187 9.19 -13.47 -5.72
N THR A 188 10.08 -13.90 -6.61
CA THR A 188 11.44 -14.29 -6.24
C THR A 188 12.43 -13.29 -6.81
N LYS A 189 13.21 -12.67 -5.91
CA LYS A 189 14.34 -11.81 -6.30
C LYS A 189 15.53 -12.72 -6.65
N ILE A 190 16.07 -12.52 -7.84
CA ILE A 190 17.31 -13.13 -8.31
C ILE A 190 18.44 -12.17 -7.96
N GLU A 191 19.60 -12.74 -7.63
CA GLU A 191 20.84 -12.13 -7.12
C GLU A 191 21.15 -10.71 -7.60
N PRO A 192 21.96 -9.93 -6.87
CA PRO A 192 22.52 -8.68 -7.37
C PRO A 192 23.39 -8.93 -8.60
N PHE A 193 23.03 -8.32 -9.72
CA PHE A 193 23.86 -8.29 -10.93
C PHE A 193 24.54 -6.93 -11.06
N GLU A 194 25.52 -6.84 -11.96
CA GLU A 194 26.17 -5.57 -12.28
C GLU A 194 25.15 -4.51 -12.74
N LEU A 195 25.44 -3.24 -12.42
CA LEU A 195 24.58 -2.11 -12.76
C LEU A 195 24.34 -2.04 -14.27
N ILE A 196 23.07 -1.99 -14.67
CA ILE A 196 22.73 -1.88 -16.09
C ILE A 196 22.78 -0.41 -16.52
N GLU A 197 23.83 -0.01 -17.24
CA GLU A 197 24.02 1.37 -17.70
C GLU A 197 23.11 1.72 -18.90
N ASP A 198 22.92 0.79 -19.83
CA ASP A 198 22.11 1.02 -21.04
C ASP A 198 20.71 0.39 -20.98
N LYS A 199 19.77 1.19 -20.48
CA LYS A 199 18.35 0.84 -20.41
C LYS A 199 17.74 0.47 -21.78
N ASN A 200 18.14 1.15 -22.84
CA ASN A 200 17.50 1.00 -24.16
C ASN A 200 17.92 -0.30 -24.82
N THR A 201 19.20 -0.67 -24.66
CA THR A 201 19.73 -1.93 -25.16
C THR A 201 19.14 -3.12 -24.40
N LEU A 202 19.04 -3.05 -23.07
CA LEU A 202 18.36 -4.07 -22.26
C LEU A 202 16.88 -4.23 -22.66
N LYS A 203 16.15 -3.11 -22.79
CA LYS A 203 14.74 -3.13 -23.19
C LYS A 203 14.58 -3.78 -24.56
N LYS A 204 15.43 -3.42 -25.52
CA LYS A 204 15.40 -3.99 -26.87
C LYS A 204 15.69 -5.49 -26.85
N GLN A 205 16.73 -5.93 -26.11
CA GLN A 205 17.10 -7.35 -25.98
C GLN A 205 15.97 -8.21 -25.40
N LEU A 206 15.36 -7.75 -24.29
CA LEU A 206 14.24 -8.43 -23.64
C LEU A 206 12.97 -8.42 -24.51
N GLU A 207 12.71 -7.35 -25.25
CA GLU A 207 11.60 -7.28 -26.20
C GLU A 207 11.82 -8.13 -27.46
N THR A 208 13.07 -8.42 -27.84
CA THR A 208 13.44 -9.29 -28.98
C THR A 208 13.66 -10.75 -28.59
N GLN A 209 13.40 -11.13 -27.33
CA GLN A 209 13.59 -12.49 -26.81
C GLN A 209 15.03 -13.03 -26.92
N ASN A 210 16.03 -12.15 -27.01
CA ASN A 210 17.43 -12.55 -27.00
C ASN A 210 17.91 -12.64 -25.54
N TYR A 211 17.63 -13.79 -24.91
CA TYR A 211 17.92 -14.05 -23.51
C TYR A 211 19.33 -14.66 -23.26
N GLU A 212 20.12 -14.92 -24.31
CA GLU A 212 21.47 -15.49 -24.15
C GLU A 212 22.44 -14.47 -23.51
N ALA A 213 22.50 -13.26 -24.06
CA ALA A 213 23.27 -12.15 -23.46
C ALA A 213 22.79 -11.76 -22.05
N PHE A 214 21.54 -12.13 -21.70
CA PHE A 214 20.92 -11.88 -20.40
C PHE A 214 21.32 -12.91 -19.34
N LEU A 215 21.50 -14.18 -19.74
CA LEU A 215 21.96 -15.25 -18.86
C LEU A 215 23.46 -15.18 -18.58
N GLU A 216 24.21 -14.52 -19.48
CA GLU A 216 25.65 -14.25 -19.38
C GLU A 216 26.00 -13.08 -18.46
N ILE A 217 25.03 -12.27 -18.01
CA ILE A 217 25.29 -11.27 -16.97
C ILE A 217 25.72 -12.02 -15.71
N GLY A 218 26.98 -11.83 -15.34
CA GLY A 218 27.62 -12.49 -14.21
C GLY A 218 27.03 -12.01 -12.89
N PRO A 219 27.06 -12.85 -11.84
CA PRO A 219 26.83 -12.39 -10.48
C PRO A 219 27.86 -11.32 -10.11
N LEU A 220 27.50 -10.39 -9.22
CA LEU A 220 28.37 -9.30 -8.78
C LEU A 220 29.75 -9.84 -8.34
N THR A 221 30.81 -9.54 -9.11
CA THR A 221 32.16 -10.07 -8.86
C THR A 221 33.00 -9.17 -7.95
N ASN A 222 32.56 -7.95 -7.65
CA ASN A 222 33.33 -6.97 -6.86
C ASN A 222 32.47 -6.36 -5.75
N GLU A 223 32.87 -6.57 -4.50
CA GLU A 223 32.29 -5.96 -3.29
C GLU A 223 32.46 -4.42 -3.22
N GLN A 224 33.27 -3.83 -4.11
CA GLN A 224 33.58 -2.39 -4.12
C GLN A 224 32.53 -1.52 -4.84
N ASN A 225 31.69 -2.08 -5.71
CA ASN A 225 30.64 -1.33 -6.42
C ASN A 225 29.27 -1.66 -5.80
N SER A 226 28.88 -0.82 -4.85
CA SER A 226 27.62 -0.84 -4.10
C SER A 226 26.34 -0.78 -4.97
N SER A 227 26.42 -0.27 -6.20
CA SER A 227 25.27 -0.15 -7.10
C SER A 227 25.07 -1.42 -7.94
N HIS A 228 23.91 -2.05 -7.82
CA HIS A 228 23.61 -3.35 -8.41
C HIS A 228 22.21 -3.39 -9.06
N ALA A 229 21.98 -4.31 -9.99
CA ALA A 229 20.69 -4.58 -10.57
C ALA A 229 20.01 -5.77 -9.87
N ILE A 230 18.70 -5.66 -9.62
CA ILE A 230 17.87 -6.73 -9.07
C ILE A 230 16.86 -7.14 -10.12
N PHE A 231 16.73 -8.45 -10.30
CA PHE A 231 15.72 -9.06 -11.15
C PHE A 231 14.64 -9.69 -10.27
N SER A 232 13.42 -9.17 -10.38
CA SER A 232 12.26 -9.73 -9.68
C SER A 232 11.47 -10.60 -10.66
N LEU A 233 11.50 -11.91 -10.43
CA LEU A 233 10.74 -12.88 -11.22
C LEU A 233 9.42 -13.17 -10.53
N TYR A 234 8.33 -13.01 -11.27
CA TYR A 234 6.96 -13.25 -10.86
C TYR A 234 6.52 -14.60 -11.44
N HIS A 235 6.11 -15.53 -10.56
CA HIS A 235 5.77 -16.90 -10.93
C HIS A 235 4.66 -17.46 -10.02
N ASN A 236 4.15 -18.65 -10.35
CA ASN A 236 3.20 -19.37 -9.51
C ASN A 236 3.85 -19.76 -8.16
N LYS A 237 3.11 -19.66 -7.05
CA LYS A 237 3.50 -20.13 -5.70
C LYS A 237 4.15 -21.51 -5.68
N LYS A 238 3.71 -22.44 -6.52
CA LYS A 238 4.26 -23.81 -6.56
C LYS A 238 5.63 -23.90 -7.23
N ARG A 239 6.15 -22.82 -7.84
CA ARG A 239 7.42 -22.75 -8.59
C ARG A 239 7.59 -23.82 -9.67
N THR A 240 6.53 -24.56 -9.97
CA THR A 240 6.53 -25.75 -10.81
C THR A 240 5.31 -25.65 -11.73
N HIS A 241 5.54 -25.72 -13.03
CA HIS A 241 4.52 -25.83 -14.09
C HIS A 241 3.68 -24.58 -14.44
N GLY A 242 4.04 -23.38 -14.00
CA GLY A 242 3.37 -22.16 -14.48
C GLY A 242 3.61 -21.92 -15.98
N ASN A 243 2.59 -21.51 -16.74
CA ASN A 243 2.74 -21.08 -18.13
C ASN A 243 3.04 -19.58 -18.27
N GLU A 244 2.93 -18.84 -17.17
CA GLU A 244 3.08 -17.39 -17.13
C GLU A 244 4.20 -17.00 -16.17
N TYR A 245 5.24 -16.35 -16.71
CA TYR A 245 6.32 -15.73 -15.96
C TYR A 245 6.41 -14.26 -16.35
N TYR A 246 6.58 -13.39 -15.36
CA TYR A 246 6.86 -11.97 -15.59
C TYR A 246 8.17 -11.57 -14.92
N LEU A 247 8.90 -10.66 -15.53
CA LEU A 247 10.19 -10.19 -15.04
C LEU A 247 10.16 -8.67 -14.89
N SER A 248 10.62 -8.18 -13.75
CA SER A 248 10.90 -6.77 -13.51
C SER A 248 12.40 -6.59 -13.25
N VAL A 249 12.96 -5.52 -13.80
CA VAL A 249 14.38 -5.17 -13.66
C VAL A 249 14.48 -3.79 -13.04
N SER A 250 15.20 -3.71 -11.93
CA SER A 250 15.42 -2.49 -11.16
C SER A 250 16.90 -2.31 -10.87
N ASN A 251 17.45 -1.12 -11.12
CA ASN A 251 18.78 -0.77 -10.66
C ASN A 251 18.68 -0.13 -9.27
N MET A 252 19.43 -0.65 -8.32
CA MET A 252 19.67 -0.06 -7.01
C MET A 252 20.90 0.83 -7.10
N LYS A 253 20.70 2.14 -7.10
CA LYS A 253 21.82 3.10 -7.08
C LYS A 253 22.12 3.50 -5.65
N GLU A 254 23.39 3.42 -5.26
CA GLU A 254 23.80 3.87 -3.94
C GLU A 254 23.64 5.38 -3.79
N ARG A 255 23.09 5.79 -2.64
CA ARG A 255 23.00 7.17 -2.19
C ARG A 255 23.43 7.21 -0.72
N ILE A 256 24.51 7.94 -0.45
CA ILE A 256 24.97 8.18 0.92
C ILE A 256 24.15 9.35 1.48
N ASP A 257 23.39 9.12 2.56
CA ASP A 257 22.64 10.17 3.26
C ASP A 257 23.61 11.08 4.03
N LYS A 258 23.16 12.29 4.40
CA LYS A 258 23.92 13.29 5.16
C LYS A 258 24.48 12.77 6.50
N LYS A 259 24.01 11.61 6.96
CA LYS A 259 24.46 10.90 8.17
C LYS A 259 25.51 9.81 7.93
N GLY A 260 25.97 9.62 6.69
CA GLY A 260 26.93 8.57 6.33
C GLY A 260 26.33 7.18 6.13
N ASN A 261 25.00 7.05 6.16
CA ASN A 261 24.30 5.79 5.91
C ASN A 261 24.12 5.56 4.41
N VAL A 262 24.40 4.35 3.96
CA VAL A 262 24.14 3.90 2.60
C VAL A 262 22.64 3.62 2.43
N THR A 263 22.00 4.33 1.51
CA THR A 263 20.61 4.10 1.08
C THR A 263 20.61 3.77 -0.41
N TYR A 264 19.70 2.91 -0.87
CA TYR A 264 19.61 2.56 -2.28
C TYR A 264 18.38 3.22 -2.91
N ASP A 265 18.58 3.95 -4.01
CA ASP A 265 17.50 4.51 -4.82
C ASP A 265 17.14 3.52 -5.92
N GLU A 266 15.93 2.97 -5.86
CA GLU A 266 15.45 1.96 -6.81
C GLU A 266 14.94 2.64 -8.08
N LYS A 267 15.67 2.47 -9.18
CA LYS A 267 15.23 2.89 -10.51
C LYS A 267 14.69 1.70 -11.28
N SER A 268 13.36 1.57 -11.35
CA SER A 268 12.72 0.58 -12.21
C SER A 268 13.04 0.86 -13.68
N LEU A 269 13.74 -0.08 -14.31
CA LEU A 269 14.09 0.00 -15.73
C LEU A 269 12.95 -0.56 -16.58
N ILE A 270 12.42 -1.71 -16.18
CA ILE A 270 11.42 -2.51 -16.89
C ILE A 270 10.53 -3.16 -15.84
N SER A 271 9.22 -3.06 -16.02
CA SER A 271 8.25 -3.65 -15.09
C SER A 271 7.40 -4.69 -15.82
N PHE A 272 7.35 -5.91 -15.31
CA PHE A 272 6.45 -6.98 -15.72
C PHE A 272 6.50 -7.36 -17.21
N ILE A 273 7.70 -7.52 -17.79
CA ILE A 273 7.81 -8.09 -19.14
C ILE A 273 7.50 -9.59 -19.08
N ARG A 274 6.71 -10.11 -20.03
CA ARG A 274 6.40 -11.54 -20.10
C ARG A 274 7.61 -12.32 -20.58
N VAL A 275 7.94 -13.41 -19.88
CA VAL A 275 9.09 -14.27 -20.18
C VAL A 275 8.58 -15.68 -20.57
N PRO A 276 9.18 -16.32 -21.59
CA PRO A 276 8.86 -17.71 -21.92
C PRO A 276 9.15 -18.67 -20.75
N LYS A 277 8.35 -19.73 -20.63
CA LYS A 277 8.47 -20.74 -19.58
C LYS A 277 9.88 -21.30 -19.43
N GLU A 278 10.53 -21.66 -20.54
CA GLU A 278 11.89 -22.22 -20.55
C GLU A 278 12.91 -21.29 -19.90
N ILE A 279 12.78 -19.98 -20.11
CA ILE A 279 13.68 -18.98 -19.54
C ILE A 279 13.32 -18.71 -18.08
N GLY A 280 12.03 -18.65 -17.74
CA GLY A 280 11.58 -18.53 -16.35
C GLY A 280 12.07 -19.68 -15.46
N GLU A 281 11.98 -20.93 -15.95
CA GLU A 281 12.48 -22.11 -15.26
C GLU A 281 14.02 -22.12 -15.15
N LYS A 282 14.74 -21.72 -16.21
CA LYS A 282 16.21 -21.57 -16.15
C LYS A 282 16.66 -20.51 -15.14
N LEU A 283 15.93 -19.39 -15.04
CA LEU A 283 16.21 -18.35 -14.07
C LEU A 283 15.94 -18.82 -12.64
N LEU A 284 14.85 -19.57 -12.40
CA LEU A 284 14.59 -20.20 -11.11
C LEU A 284 15.65 -21.25 -10.74
N ALA A 285 16.14 -22.03 -11.71
CA ALA A 285 17.19 -23.03 -11.48
C ALA A 285 18.53 -22.37 -11.11
N LYS A 286 18.87 -21.22 -11.70
CA LYS A 286 20.09 -20.47 -11.37
C LYS A 286 20.13 -20.06 -9.89
N ILE A 287 18.97 -19.76 -9.29
CA ILE A 287 18.82 -19.45 -7.85
C ILE A 287 19.11 -20.68 -6.97
N GLY A 288 18.70 -21.88 -7.40
CA GLY A 288 18.94 -23.12 -6.66
C GLY A 288 20.40 -23.55 -6.61
N THR A 289 21.27 -22.93 -7.41
CA THR A 289 22.70 -23.26 -7.49
C THR A 289 23.58 -22.25 -6.72
N SER A 290 23.00 -21.16 -6.21
CA SER A 290 23.73 -20.07 -5.56
C SER A 290 23.37 -19.84 -4.08
N VAL A 291 22.68 -20.81 -3.47
CA VAL A 291 22.42 -20.81 -2.02
C VAL A 291 23.69 -21.22 -1.27
N GLU A 292 24.58 -20.24 -1.06
CA GLU A 292 25.38 -20.07 0.15
C GLU A 292 26.09 -18.70 0.07
N VAL A 293 25.31 -17.61 0.15
CA VAL A 293 25.85 -16.34 0.64
C VAL A 293 25.17 -16.09 1.99
N PRO A 294 25.89 -16.23 3.12
CA PRO A 294 25.30 -15.99 4.42
C PRO A 294 24.88 -14.52 4.48
N ILE A 295 23.59 -14.30 4.73
CA ILE A 295 23.09 -12.99 5.14
C ILE A 295 23.76 -12.73 6.49
N ALA A 296 24.74 -11.84 6.51
CA ALA A 296 25.31 -11.35 7.75
C ALA A 296 24.18 -10.72 8.56
N GLU A 297 23.88 -11.34 9.70
CA GLU A 297 23.10 -10.71 10.77
C GLU A 297 23.82 -9.42 11.17
N SER A 298 23.16 -8.28 10.97
CA SER A 298 23.56 -7.04 11.63
C SER A 298 22.79 -6.96 12.94
N GLU A 299 23.54 -7.11 14.05
CA GLU A 299 23.14 -6.79 15.43
C GLU A 299 22.56 -5.37 15.58
#